data_AF-V2HKC7-F1
#
_entry.id   AF-V2HKC7-F1
#
_cell.length_a   1.000
_cell.length_b   1.000
_cell.length_c   1.000
_cell.angle_alpha   90.00
_cell.angle_beta   90.00
_cell.angle_gamma   90.00
#
_symmetry.space_group_name_H-M   'P 1'
#
loop_
_entity.id
_entity.type
_entity.pdbx_description
1 polymer ?
#
loop_
_entity_poly.entity_id
_entity_poly.type
_entity_poly.pdbx_seq_one_letter_code
_entity_poly.pdbx_strand_id
1 'polypeptide(L)'
;MSAQVPQHAEGHRIDACVYLLHMLLQRAEQQQPGLLDSLIRGVAADRDGVRAQGPADPADTGVFDEALRVLELANEQLKSQPQP
;
A
#
# COMPACT_ATOMS: atom_id res chain seq x y z
N MET A 1 35.95 -8.12 13.27
CA MET A 1 34.99 -7.22 13.93
C MET A 1 33.94 -6.87 12.89
N SER A 2 32.82 -7.59 12.90
CA SER A 2 31.73 -7.34 11.94
C SER A 2 30.91 -6.15 12.47
N ALA A 3 30.96 -5.03 11.76
CA ALA A 3 30.14 -3.87 12.09
C ALA A 3 28.67 -4.24 11.88
N GLN A 4 27.92 -4.37 12.98
CA GLN A 4 26.46 -4.42 12.93
C GLN A 4 25.97 -3.08 12.36
N VAL A 5 25.42 -3.12 11.16
CA VAL A 5 24.63 -2.00 10.63
C VAL A 5 23.50 -1.75 11.63
N PRO A 6 23.26 -0.49 12.08
CA PRO A 6 22.25 -0.24 13.10
C PRO A 6 20.87 -0.61 12.57
N GLN A 7 20.24 -1.62 13.16
CA GLN A 7 18.89 -2.10 12.80
C GLN A 7 17.84 -0.98 12.85
N HIS A 8 18.08 0.10 13.61
CA HIS A 8 17.22 1.29 13.68
C HIS A 8 17.19 2.13 12.39
N ALA A 9 18.25 2.08 11.56
CA ALA A 9 18.33 2.87 10.34
C ALA A 9 17.49 2.29 9.18
N GLU A 10 17.12 1.02 9.25
CA GLU A 10 16.19 0.39 8.30
C GLU A 10 14.73 0.73 8.65
N GLY A 11 14.38 0.73 9.94
CA GLY A 11 13.05 1.16 10.41
C GLY A 11 12.69 2.58 9.95
N HIS A 12 13.58 3.56 10.19
CA HIS A 12 13.34 4.94 9.75
C HIS A 12 13.20 5.10 8.23
N ARG A 13 13.86 4.26 7.44
CA ARG A 13 13.73 4.29 5.97
C ARG A 13 12.38 3.78 5.52
N ILE A 14 11.89 2.69 6.12
CA ILE A 14 10.55 2.15 5.85
C ILE A 14 9.49 3.17 6.29
N ASP A 15 9.61 3.72 7.49
CA ASP A 15 8.67 4.71 8.02
C ASP A 15 8.59 5.96 7.11
N ALA A 16 9.75 6.44 6.61
CA ALA A 16 9.80 7.55 5.67
C ALA A 16 9.10 7.22 4.34
N CYS A 17 9.29 6.02 3.79
CA CYS A 17 8.60 5.57 2.59
C CYS A 17 7.08 5.50 2.80
N VAL A 18 6.63 4.94 3.93
CA VAL A 18 5.21 4.87 4.29
C VAL A 18 4.60 6.26 4.39
N TYR A 19 5.27 7.19 5.06
CA TYR A 19 4.82 8.57 5.19
C TYR A 19 4.70 9.27 3.83
N LEU A 20 5.70 9.12 2.96
CA LEU A 20 5.68 9.70 1.62
C LEU A 20 4.56 9.11 0.75
N LEU A 21 4.39 7.79 0.76
CA LEU A 21 3.32 7.12 0.04
C LEU A 21 1.95 7.59 0.52
N HIS A 22 1.76 7.72 1.83
CA HIS A 22 0.53 8.26 2.40
C HIS A 22 0.22 9.67 1.88
N MET A 23 1.19 10.58 1.93
CA MET A 23 1.03 11.96 1.42
C MET A 23 0.72 12.00 -0.09
N LEU A 24 1.36 11.14 -0.87
CA LEU A 24 1.13 11.04 -2.32
C LEU A 24 -0.27 10.51 -2.63
N LEU A 25 -0.73 9.48 -1.91
CA LEU A 25 -2.07 8.90 -2.07
C LEU A 25 -3.17 9.91 -1.71
N GLN A 26 -2.99 10.65 -0.61
CA GLN A 26 -3.92 11.74 -0.24
C GLN A 26 -4.01 12.80 -1.34
N ARG A 27 -2.86 13.26 -1.83
CA ARG A 27 -2.82 14.26 -2.91
C ARG A 27 -3.46 13.75 -4.20
N ALA A 28 -3.20 12.50 -4.55
CA ALA A 28 -3.74 11.89 -5.76
C ALA A 28 -5.28 11.77 -5.68
N GLU A 29 -5.82 11.38 -4.53
CA GLU A 29 -7.28 11.32 -4.30
C GLU A 29 -7.92 12.72 -4.34
N GLN A 30 -7.25 13.75 -3.80
CA GLN A 30 -7.74 15.13 -3.91
C GLN A 30 -7.76 15.64 -5.35
N GLN A 31 -6.79 15.24 -6.17
CA GLN A 31 -6.73 15.61 -7.58
C GLN A 31 -7.74 14.83 -8.44
N GLN A 32 -8.02 13.59 -8.06
CA GLN A 32 -8.93 12.70 -8.75
C GLN A 32 -9.76 11.88 -7.73
N PRO A 33 -10.92 12.41 -7.31
CA PRO A 33 -11.81 11.67 -6.41
C PRO A 33 -12.21 10.31 -6.99
N GLY A 34 -12.15 9.26 -6.18
CA GLY A 34 -12.40 7.86 -6.54
C GLY A 34 -11.18 7.12 -7.11
N LEU A 35 -9.98 7.73 -7.07
CA LEU A 35 -8.75 7.08 -7.51
C LEU A 35 -8.40 5.90 -6.59
N LEU A 36 -8.44 6.07 -5.28
CA LEU A 36 -8.13 5.01 -4.31
C LEU A 36 -9.09 3.82 -4.45
N ASP A 37 -10.39 4.08 -4.57
CA ASP A 37 -11.38 3.02 -4.83
C ASP A 37 -11.08 2.29 -6.16
N SER A 38 -10.57 3.00 -7.17
CA SER A 38 -10.17 2.41 -8.44
C SER A 38 -8.91 1.56 -8.34
N LEU A 39 -7.90 2.02 -7.57
CA LEU A 39 -6.69 1.26 -7.30
C LEU A 39 -6.98 0.00 -6.50
N ILE A 40 -7.83 0.08 -5.47
CA ILE A 40 -8.27 -1.09 -4.68
C ILE A 40 -8.89 -2.15 -5.60
N ARG A 41 -9.80 -1.75 -6.50
CA ARG A 41 -10.41 -2.68 -7.47
C ARG A 41 -9.38 -3.29 -8.43
N GLY A 42 -8.42 -2.50 -8.90
CA GLY A 42 -7.37 -2.97 -9.80
C GLY A 42 -6.47 -4.02 -9.15
N VAL A 43 -5.95 -3.73 -7.95
CA VAL A 43 -5.09 -4.66 -7.20
C VAL A 43 -5.85 -5.94 -6.83
N ALA A 44 -7.13 -5.84 -6.44
CA ALA A 44 -7.96 -7.01 -6.17
C ALA A 44 -8.13 -7.90 -7.42
N ALA A 45 -8.39 -7.29 -8.58
CA ALA A 45 -8.53 -8.01 -9.84
C ALA A 45 -7.21 -8.68 -10.27
N ASP A 46 -6.07 -8.01 -10.10
CA ASP A 46 -4.75 -8.57 -10.40
C ASP A 46 -4.46 -9.79 -9.50
N ARG A 47 -4.73 -9.67 -8.20
CA ARG A 47 -4.58 -10.77 -7.25
C ARG A 47 -5.44 -11.97 -7.63
N ASP A 48 -6.70 -11.74 -7.98
CA ASP A 48 -7.63 -12.80 -8.35
C ASP A 48 -7.22 -13.44 -9.68
N GLY A 49 -6.69 -12.66 -10.63
CA GLY A 49 -6.11 -13.14 -11.88
C GLY A 49 -4.88 -14.02 -11.67
N VAL A 50 -4.01 -13.69 -10.71
CA VAL A 50 -2.86 -14.52 -10.33
C VAL A 50 -3.31 -15.83 -9.68
N ARG A 51 -4.27 -15.77 -8.75
CA ARG A 51 -4.84 -16.95 -8.09
C ARG A 51 -5.54 -17.91 -9.05
N ALA A 52 -6.16 -17.38 -10.11
CA ALA A 52 -6.82 -18.19 -11.12
C ALA A 52 -5.85 -18.99 -12.02
N GLN A 53 -4.57 -18.61 -12.09
CA GLN A 53 -3.56 -19.24 -12.95
C GLN A 53 -2.94 -20.52 -12.36
N GLY A 54 -3.29 -20.89 -11.12
CA GLY A 54 -2.80 -22.09 -10.44
C GLY A 54 -2.31 -21.81 -9.02
N PRO A 55 -1.58 -22.74 -8.39
CA PRO A 55 -0.97 -22.48 -7.10
C PRO A 55 0.08 -21.38 -7.25
N ALA A 56 -0.32 -20.14 -6.95
CA ALA A 56 0.59 -19.02 -6.81
C ALA A 56 1.45 -19.24 -5.56
N ASP A 57 2.74 -18.89 -5.64
CA ASP A 57 3.59 -18.84 -4.44
C ASP A 57 2.91 -17.88 -3.44
N PRO A 58 2.74 -18.24 -2.16
CA PRO A 58 2.30 -17.31 -1.12
C PRO A 58 3.07 -15.98 -1.16
N ALA A 59 4.36 -16.01 -1.53
CA ALA A 59 5.17 -14.82 -1.75
C ALA A 59 4.65 -13.92 -2.88
N ASP A 60 4.13 -14.49 -3.97
CA ASP A 60 3.55 -13.76 -5.09
C ASP A 60 2.20 -13.12 -4.71
N THR A 61 1.45 -13.72 -3.78
CA THR A 61 0.19 -13.12 -3.29
C THR A 61 0.38 -12.07 -2.19
N GLY A 62 1.46 -12.16 -1.40
CA GLY A 62 1.69 -11.29 -0.25
C GLY A 62 1.83 -9.81 -0.61
N VAL A 63 2.37 -9.51 -1.80
CA VAL A 63 2.46 -8.13 -2.29
C VAL A 63 1.09 -7.50 -2.55
N PHE A 64 0.14 -8.28 -3.09
CA PHE A 64 -1.21 -7.78 -3.35
C PHE A 64 -1.98 -7.57 -2.05
N ASP A 65 -1.86 -8.48 -1.11
CA ASP A 65 -2.55 -8.38 0.18
C ASP A 65 -2.03 -7.18 0.99
N GLU A 66 -0.71 -6.93 0.99
CA GLU A 66 -0.14 -5.75 1.64
C GLU A 66 -0.50 -4.45 0.90
N ALA A 67 -0.50 -4.46 -0.44
CA ALA A 67 -0.94 -3.31 -1.22
C ALA A 67 -2.41 -2.95 -0.94
N LEU A 68 -3.30 -3.95 -0.90
CA LEU A 68 -4.71 -3.75 -0.54
C LEU A 68 -4.83 -3.17 0.86
N ARG A 69 -4.14 -3.74 1.85
CA ARG A 69 -4.15 -3.24 3.23
C ARG A 69 -3.74 -1.76 3.33
N VAL A 70 -2.70 -1.36 2.60
CA VAL A 70 -2.22 0.04 2.58
C VAL A 70 -3.24 0.97 1.90
N LEU A 71 -3.80 0.55 0.75
CA LEU A 71 -4.78 1.35 0.01
C LEU A 71 -6.08 1.52 0.80
N GLU A 72 -6.58 0.45 1.43
CA GLU A 72 -7.77 0.47 2.28
C GLU A 72 -7.58 1.41 3.47
N LEU A 73 -6.45 1.30 4.18
CA LEU A 73 -6.12 2.19 5.30
C LEU A 73 -6.09 3.66 4.86
N ALA A 74 -5.46 3.98 3.73
CA ALA A 74 -5.39 5.34 3.21
C ALA A 74 -6.79 5.88 2.84
N ASN A 75 -7.63 5.04 2.24
CA ASN A 75 -9.00 5.38 1.84
C ASN A 75 -9.91 5.62 3.05
N GLU A 76 -9.82 4.77 4.08
CA GLU A 76 -10.56 4.93 5.34
C GLU A 76 -10.16 6.21 6.08
N GLN A 77 -8.86 6.51 6.14
CA GLN A 77 -8.35 7.71 6.79
C GLN A 77 -8.85 8.98 6.11
N LEU A 78 -8.91 9.01 4.78
CA LEU A 78 -9.46 10.13 4.03
C LEU A 78 -10.98 10.27 4.18
N LYS A 79 -11.72 9.16 4.18
CA LYS A 79 -13.18 9.16 4.42
C LYS A 79 -13.53 9.62 5.83
N SER A 80 -12.66 9.35 6.81
CA SER A 80 -12.83 9.72 8.21
C SER A 80 -12.41 11.15 8.52
N GLN A 81 -11.68 11.82 7.61
CA GLN A 81 -11.35 13.22 7.75
C GLN A 81 -12.54 14.08 7.30
N PRO A 82 -13.04 15.01 8.13
CA PRO A 82 -14.02 15.98 7.66
C PRO A 82 -13.39 16.77 6.52
N GLN A 83 -14.06 16.80 5.35
CA GLN A 83 -13.64 17.65 4.24
C GLN A 83 -13.54 19.11 4.75
N PRO A 84 -12.43 19.82 4.47
CA PRO A 84 -12.33 21.24 4.76
C PRO A 84 -13.33 22.07 3.93
#